data_AF-A0A538I3X9-F1
#
_entry.id   AF-A0A538I3X9-F1
#
_cell.length_a   1.000
_cell.length_b   1.000
_cell.length_c   1.000
_cell.angle_alpha   90.00
_cell.angle_beta   90.00
_cell.angle_gamma   90.00
#
_symmetry.space_group_name_H-M   'P 1'
#
loop_
_entity.id
_entity.type
_entity.pdbx_description
1 polymer ?
#
loop_
_entity_poly.entity_id
_entity_poly.type
_entity_poly.pdbx_seq_one_letter_code
_entity_poly.pdbx_strand_id
1 'polypeptide(L)' 'MLAQIPNLLGPGRTAQMTYYETPRGPKVFAAGALNFAASLGRPDVARLVENVWSRLSVP' A
#
# COMPACT_ATOMS: atom_id res chain seq x y z
N MET A 1 -0.28 -9.72 -3.41
CA MET A 1 0.41 -8.93 -4.46
C MET A 1 1.46 -8.04 -3.81
N LEU A 2 2.61 -7.84 -4.45
CA LEU A 2 3.73 -7.03 -3.97
C LEU A 2 4.01 -5.90 -4.97
N ALA A 3 4.05 -4.66 -4.50
CA ALA A 3 4.52 -3.49 -5.24
C ALA A 3 5.76 -2.92 -4.55
N GLN A 4 6.59 -2.18 -5.29
CA GLN A 4 7.86 -1.67 -4.78
C GLN A 4 8.00 -0.18 -5.05
N ILE A 5 8.63 0.53 -4.11
CA ILE A 5 9.10 1.91 -4.28
C ILE A 5 10.64 1.86 -4.22
N PRO A 6 11.34 1.80 -5.37
CA PRO A 6 12.78 1.67 -5.39
C PRO A 6 13.45 2.92 -4.82
N ASN A 7 14.54 2.72 -4.07
CA ASN A 7 15.39 3.79 -3.53
C ASN A 7 14.63 4.88 -2.72
N LEU A 8 13.56 4.51 -2.00
CA LEU A 8 12.74 5.43 -1.22
C LEU A 8 13.57 6.29 -0.26
N LEU A 9 14.61 5.71 0.36
CA LEU A 9 15.52 6.38 1.30
C LEU A 9 16.96 6.45 0.78
N GLY A 10 17.12 6.51 -0.54
CA GLY A 10 18.42 6.48 -1.23
C GLY A 10 18.81 5.10 -1.78
N PRO A 11 19.99 4.99 -2.40
CA PRO A 11 20.40 3.79 -3.15
C PRO A 11 20.30 2.49 -2.33
N GLY A 12 19.64 1.48 -2.90
CA GLY A 12 19.46 0.16 -2.29
C GLY A 12 18.38 0.08 -1.20
N ARG A 13 17.73 1.20 -0.86
CA ARG A 13 16.68 1.24 0.18
C ARG A 13 15.29 1.26 -0.46
N THR A 14 14.85 0.11 -0.95
CA THR A 14 13.54 -0.10 -1.57
C THR A 14 12.48 -0.39 -0.51
N ALA A 15 11.36 0.34 -0.55
CA ALA A 15 10.18 0.00 0.23
C ALA A 15 9.30 -1.00 -0.52
N GLN A 16 8.58 -1.83 0.23
CA GLN A 16 7.69 -2.85 -0.30
C GLN A 16 6.27 -2.63 0.23
N MET A 17 5.32 -2.58 -0.68
CA MET A 17 3.90 -2.49 -0.37
C MET A 17 3.26 -3.83 -0.68
N THR A 18 2.51 -4.40 0.26
CA THR A 18 1.88 -5.71 0.06
C THR A 18 0.38 -5.65 0.32
N TYR A 19 -0.33 -6.47 -0.45
CA TYR A 19 -1.70 -6.85 -0.16
C TYR A 19 -1.76 -8.37 -0.03
N TYR A 20 -2.33 -8.87 1.05
CA TYR A 20 -2.51 -10.30 1.28
C TYR A 20 -3.84 -10.58 1.95
N GLU A 21 -4.35 -11.79 1.69
CA GLU A 21 -5.59 -12.31 2.27
C GLU A 21 -5.28 -13.61 2.98
N THR A 22 -6.04 -13.90 4.04
CA THR A 22 -5.98 -15.19 4.72
C THR A 22 -7.30 -15.93 4.50
N PRO A 23 -7.31 -17.26 4.30
CA PRO A 23 -8.51 -17.98 3.85
C PRO A 23 -9.77 -17.81 4.71
N ARG A 24 -9.63 -17.42 5.97
CA ARG A 24 -10.74 -17.15 6.92
C ARG A 24 -10.47 -15.91 7.78
N GLY A 25 -9.60 -15.02 7.34
CA GLY A 25 -9.16 -13.90 8.16
C GLY A 25 -9.08 -12.60 7.37
N PRO A 26 -8.39 -11.59 7.91
CA PRO A 26 -8.45 -10.26 7.34
C PRO A 26 -7.80 -10.19 5.95
N LYS A 27 -8.39 -9.33 5.12
CA LYS A 27 -7.74 -8.75 3.95
C LYS A 27 -6.88 -7.59 4.46
N VAL A 28 -5.56 -7.61 4.19
CA VAL A 28 -4.63 -6.62 4.76
C VAL A 28 -3.85 -5.94 3.64
N PHE A 29 -3.83 -4.61 3.69
CA PHE A 29 -2.91 -3.79 2.92
C PHE A 29 -1.83 -3.21 3.86
N ALA A 30 -0.57 -3.48 3.55
CA ALA A 30 0.59 -2.95 4.26
C ALA A 30 1.36 -2.01 3.34
N ALA A 31 1.35 -0.72 3.65
CA ALA A 31 1.99 0.30 2.81
C ALA A 31 3.53 0.24 2.85
N GLY A 32 4.14 -0.23 3.95
CA GLY A 32 5.59 -0.47 4.07
C GLY A 32 6.50 0.72 3.72
N ALA A 33 5.97 1.95 3.78
CA ALA A 33 6.66 3.18 3.40
C ALA A 33 6.46 4.24 4.49
N LEU A 34 7.55 4.88 4.90
CA LEU A 34 7.50 5.99 5.86
C LEU A 34 6.75 7.17 5.23
N ASN A 35 5.95 7.84 6.07
CA ASN A 35 5.19 9.03 5.69
C ASN A 35 4.14 8.83 4.59
N PHE A 36 3.72 7.58 4.32
CA PHE A 36 2.71 7.27 3.29
C PHE A 36 1.39 8.06 3.50
N ALA A 37 0.93 8.20 4.73
CA ALA A 37 -0.30 8.94 5.04
C ALA A 37 -0.21 10.43 4.64
N ALA A 38 0.96 11.06 4.76
CA ALA A 38 1.12 12.45 4.34
C ALA A 38 1.06 12.61 2.81
N SER A 39 1.30 11.54 2.06
CA SER A 39 1.20 11.55 0.59
C SER A 39 -0.22 11.37 0.05
N LEU A 40 -1.24 11.21 0.90
CA LEU A 40 -2.64 11.03 0.47
C LEU A 40 -3.19 12.18 -0.39
N GLY A 41 -2.63 13.39 -0.27
CA GLY A 41 -3.00 14.51 -1.13
C GLY A 41 -2.53 14.38 -2.59
N ARG A 42 -1.65 13.42 -2.91
CA ARG A 42 -1.20 13.17 -4.28
C ARG A 42 -2.24 12.31 -5.01
N PRO A 43 -2.67 12.69 -6.23
CA PRO A 43 -3.77 12.00 -6.93
C PRO A 43 -3.54 10.50 -7.18
N ASP A 44 -2.29 10.10 -7.43
CA ASP A 44 -1.88 8.73 -7.64
C ASP A 44 -2.00 7.88 -6.36
N VAL A 45 -1.57 8.43 -5.22
CA VAL A 45 -1.68 7.78 -3.91
C VAL A 45 -3.14 7.70 -3.46
N ALA A 46 -3.92 8.78 -3.64
CA ALA A 46 -5.35 8.80 -3.34
C ALA A 46 -6.11 7.68 -4.09
N ARG A 47 -5.89 7.59 -5.41
CA ARG A 47 -6.50 6.54 -6.24
C ARG A 47 -6.10 5.12 -5.79
N LEU A 48 -4.85 4.93 -5.41
CA LEU A 48 -4.40 3.64 -4.88
C LEU A 48 -5.16 3.27 -3.61
N VAL A 49 -5.32 4.20 -2.67
CA VAL A 49 -6.05 3.97 -1.42
C VAL A 49 -7.53 3.75 -1.67
N GLU A 50 -8.17 4.50 -2.57
CA GLU A 50 -9.57 4.28 -2.97
C GLU A 50 -9.78 2.87 -3.54
N ASN A 51 -8.87 2.40 -4.40
CA ASN A 51 -8.91 1.05 -4.96
C ASN A 51 -8.70 -0.05 -3.91
N VAL A 52 -7.84 0.20 -2.92
CA VAL A 52 -7.66 -0.73 -1.80
C VAL A 52 -8.92 -0.75 -0.93
N TRP A 53 -9.46 0.42 -0.60
CA TRP A 53 -10.66 0.56 0.22
C TRP A 53 -11.88 -0.11 -0.41
N SER A 54 -12.08 0.06 -1.71
CA SER A 54 -13.18 -0.58 -2.44
C SER A 54 -13.11 -2.11 -2.45
N ARG A 55 -11.93 -2.70 -2.24
CA ARG A 55 -11.75 -4.16 -2.08
C ARG A 55 -11.87 -4.63 -0.64
N LEU A 56 -11.36 -3.83 0.31
CA LEU A 56 -11.34 -4.17 1.73
C LEU A 56 -12.71 -4.02 2.40
N SER A 57 -13.54 -3.08 1.94
CA SER A 57 -14.84 -2.77 2.56
C SER A 57 -15.95 -3.72 2.17
N VAL A 58 -15.72 -4.61 1.20
CA VAL A 58 -16.67 -5.64 0.78
C VAL A 58 -16.47 -6.90 1.64
N PRO A 59 -17.54 -7.54 2.13
CA PRO A 59 -17.47 -8.78 2.92
C PRO A 59 -16.57 -9.86 2.31
#